data_AF-A0A7S2VGX8-F1
#
_entry.id   AF-A0A7S2VGX8-F1
#
_cell.length_a   1.000
_cell.length_b   1.000
_cell.length_c   1.000
_cell.angle_alpha   90.00
_cell.angle_beta   90.00
_cell.angle_gamma   90.00
#
_symmetry.space_group_name_H-M   'P 1'
#
loop_
_entity.id
_entity.type
_entity.pdbx_description
1 polymer ?
#
loop_
_entity_poly.entity_id
_entity_poly.type
_entity_poly.pdbx_seq_one_letter_code
_entity_poly.pdbx_strand_id
1 'polypeptide(L)'
;MKLGLLIAPLSVCLGFAPPAYLPQKIRCGNTQRFLSDYSEDDAPREQSRFEGMQREPTANELAVIDDMITKLSNAKPYELPNAVSRAIRVVSSPRFFLRIAERADEATDAMEKEKLGALAENLVNTIQAVVSMTEDSLDERAKEVEKVVKAASEENGEFLVPLSKERVEAMRNEVEGLEE
;
A
#
# COMPACT_ATOMS: atom_id res chain seq x y z
N MET A 1 -31.31 -52.55 34.29
CA MET A 1 -30.72 -53.58 33.40
C MET A 1 -29.51 -52.98 32.69
N LYS A 2 -28.33 -53.65 32.79
CA LYS A 2 -27.09 -53.59 31.96
C LYS A 2 -26.55 -52.20 31.58
N LEU A 3 -25.40 -51.69 32.06
CA LEU A 3 -24.00 -52.17 32.18
C LEU A 3 -23.29 -52.52 30.84
N GLY A 4 -22.16 -51.84 30.61
CA GLY A 4 -21.10 -52.08 29.60
C GLY A 4 -20.61 -50.72 29.06
N LEU A 5 -19.51 -50.08 29.49
CA LEU A 5 -18.12 -50.48 29.77
C LEU A 5 -17.36 -51.04 28.54
N LEU A 6 -16.14 -50.49 28.34
CA LEU A 6 -14.99 -50.99 27.56
C LEU A 6 -14.99 -50.61 26.06
N ILE A 7 -13.93 -50.12 25.39
CA ILE A 7 -12.47 -50.06 25.58
C ILE A 7 -11.91 -49.05 24.55
N ALA A 8 -10.93 -48.21 24.92
CA ALA A 8 -9.94 -47.64 24.00
C ALA A 8 -8.75 -48.62 23.91
N PRO A 9 -7.93 -48.67 22.83
CA PRO A 9 -6.72 -47.84 22.85
C PRO A 9 -6.06 -47.53 21.47
N LEU A 10 -4.94 -46.78 21.56
CA LEU A 10 -3.81 -46.59 20.63
C LEU A 10 -3.99 -45.52 19.52
N SER A 11 -3.37 -44.34 19.62
CA SER A 11 -1.93 -44.01 19.55
C SER A 11 -1.42 -43.90 18.11
N VAL A 12 -1.42 -42.66 17.58
CA VAL A 12 -0.40 -42.18 16.62
C VAL A 12 -0.10 -40.71 16.95
N CYS A 13 1.01 -40.50 17.66
CA CYS A 13 1.65 -39.20 17.74
C CYS A 13 2.38 -38.94 16.42
N LEU A 14 1.83 -38.12 15.53
CA LEU A 14 2.60 -37.51 14.45
C LEU A 14 3.07 -36.15 14.95
N GLY A 15 4.35 -36.13 15.35
CA GLY A 15 5.06 -34.93 15.79
C GLY A 15 5.12 -33.89 14.67
N PHE A 16 4.60 -32.71 14.95
CA PHE A 16 4.81 -31.52 14.13
C PHE A 16 6.13 -30.89 14.56
N ALA A 17 7.22 -31.26 13.90
CA ALA A 17 8.53 -30.63 14.09
C ALA A 17 8.58 -29.28 13.33
N PRO A 18 9.08 -28.19 13.93
CA PRO A 18 9.32 -26.94 13.23
C PRO A 18 10.50 -27.08 12.24
N PRO A 19 10.47 -26.44 11.07
CA PRO A 19 11.59 -26.46 10.15
C PRO A 19 12.79 -25.74 10.76
N ALA A 20 13.94 -26.41 10.70
CA ALA A 20 15.22 -25.89 11.14
C ALA A 20 15.57 -24.60 10.36
N TYR A 21 15.81 -23.53 11.12
CA TYR A 21 16.45 -22.31 10.63
C TYR A 21 17.84 -22.66 10.09
N LEU A 22 18.03 -22.50 8.78
CA LEU A 22 19.35 -22.41 8.18
C LEU A 22 19.82 -20.95 8.20
N PRO A 23 21.06 -20.66 8.63
CA PRO A 23 21.60 -19.30 8.58
C PRO A 23 21.84 -18.89 7.13
N GLN A 24 21.06 -17.92 6.63
CA GLN A 24 21.36 -17.26 5.37
C GLN A 24 22.65 -16.46 5.52
N LYS A 25 23.68 -16.90 4.80
CA LYS A 25 24.98 -16.24 4.68
C LYS A 25 24.78 -14.95 3.88
N ILE A 26 24.62 -13.81 4.57
CA ILE A 26 24.63 -12.49 3.94
C ILE A 26 26.01 -12.31 3.30
N ARG A 27 26.07 -12.46 1.97
CA ARG A 27 27.28 -12.16 1.19
C ARG A 27 27.16 -10.72 0.71
N CYS A 28 27.70 -9.77 1.49
CA CYS A 28 27.98 -8.42 0.99
C CYS A 28 29.08 -8.51 -0.07
N GLY A 29 28.66 -8.63 -1.34
CA GLY A 29 29.53 -8.46 -2.50
C GLY A 29 29.43 -7.02 -2.99
N ASN A 30 30.23 -6.13 -2.42
CA ASN A 30 30.50 -4.83 -3.01
C ASN A 30 31.38 -5.10 -4.24
N THR A 31 30.84 -4.94 -5.45
CA THR A 31 31.65 -5.03 -6.67
C THR A 31 31.29 -3.86 -7.56
N GLN A 32 32.08 -2.78 -7.42
CA GLN A 32 32.27 -1.81 -8.49
C GLN A 32 32.66 -2.58 -9.74
N ARG A 33 31.85 -2.48 -10.81
CA ARG A 33 32.29 -2.85 -12.15
C ARG A 33 32.12 -1.67 -13.09
N PHE A 34 33.28 -1.04 -13.24
CA PHE A 34 33.77 -0.25 -14.34
C PHE A 34 33.47 -0.88 -15.71
N LEU A 35 33.38 0.00 -16.72
CA LEU A 35 33.14 -0.22 -18.15
C LEU A 35 33.90 -1.40 -18.80
N SER A 36 33.16 -2.21 -19.56
CA SER A 36 33.55 -3.08 -20.71
C SER A 36 32.53 -4.23 -20.78
N ASP A 37 32.11 -4.84 -21.86
CA ASP A 37 32.33 -4.82 -23.31
C ASP A 37 31.28 -5.84 -23.84
N TYR A 38 30.98 -5.82 -25.13
CA TYR A 38 29.96 -6.60 -25.82
C TYR A 38 29.87 -8.08 -25.40
N SER A 39 28.66 -8.54 -25.07
CA SER A 39 28.23 -9.92 -25.29
C SER A 39 26.71 -9.92 -25.45
N GLU A 40 26.27 -10.28 -26.65
CA GLU A 40 24.88 -10.62 -26.98
C GLU A 40 24.51 -11.91 -26.22
N ASP A 41 23.85 -11.76 -25.08
CA ASP A 41 23.11 -12.83 -24.43
C ASP A 41 21.70 -12.31 -24.14
N ASP A 42 20.75 -12.84 -24.92
CA ASP A 42 19.34 -12.50 -24.93
C ASP A 42 18.61 -13.16 -23.74
N ALA A 43 19.07 -12.84 -22.52
CA ALA A 43 18.38 -13.19 -21.29
C ALA A 43 17.34 -12.10 -20.97
N PRO A 44 16.09 -12.45 -20.63
CA PRO A 44 15.08 -11.47 -20.25
C PRO A 44 15.59 -10.78 -18.99
N ARG A 45 16.00 -9.51 -19.14
CA ARG A 45 16.36 -8.63 -18.03
C ARG A 45 15.22 -8.67 -17.02
N GLU A 46 15.50 -9.16 -15.81
CA GLU A 46 14.59 -9.07 -14.69
C GLU A 46 14.18 -7.59 -14.55
N GLN A 47 12.91 -7.30 -14.86
CA GLN A 47 12.38 -5.95 -14.87
C GLN A 47 12.64 -5.32 -13.50
N SER A 48 13.37 -4.21 -13.50
CA SER A 48 13.69 -3.53 -12.26
C SER A 48 12.39 -2.99 -11.67
N ARG A 49 12.14 -3.24 -10.38
CA ARG A 49 10.91 -2.84 -9.68
C ARG A 49 10.67 -1.32 -9.70
N PHE A 50 11.69 -0.52 -10.03
CA PHE A 50 11.61 0.93 -10.20
C PHE A 50 11.35 1.40 -11.65
N GLU A 51 11.37 0.50 -12.63
CA GLU A 51 11.27 0.81 -14.06
C GLU A 51 9.82 1.06 -14.54
N GLY A 52 8.83 0.88 -13.64
CA GLY A 52 7.41 0.98 -13.97
C GLY A 52 6.88 2.36 -14.38
N MET A 53 7.69 3.43 -14.26
CA MET A 53 7.29 4.81 -14.63
C MET A 53 7.91 5.30 -15.94
N GLN A 54 8.93 4.61 -16.46
CA GLN A 54 9.69 5.03 -17.65
C GLN A 54 9.29 4.26 -18.92
N ARG A 55 8.63 3.11 -18.78
CA ARG A 55 8.13 2.32 -19.91
C ARG A 55 6.97 3.03 -20.60
N GLU A 56 6.93 2.95 -21.92
CA GLU A 56 5.73 3.33 -22.68
C GLU A 56 4.55 2.43 -22.28
N PRO A 57 3.36 3.00 -22.03
CA PRO A 57 2.18 2.21 -21.70
C PRO A 57 1.90 1.16 -22.77
N THR A 58 1.68 -0.07 -22.33
CA THR A 58 1.16 -1.11 -23.22
C THR A 58 -0.27 -0.76 -23.64
N ALA A 59 -0.70 -1.26 -24.81
CA ALA A 59 -2.06 -1.00 -25.30
C ALA A 59 -3.16 -1.41 -24.30
N ASN A 60 -2.91 -2.46 -23.52
CA ASN A 60 -3.83 -2.91 -22.47
C ASN A 60 -3.91 -1.90 -21.31
N GLU A 61 -2.80 -1.29 -20.91
CA GLU A 61 -2.78 -0.26 -19.86
C GLU A 61 -3.50 1.02 -20.32
N LEU A 62 -3.33 1.41 -21.59
CA LEU A 62 -4.06 2.53 -22.18
C LEU A 62 -5.57 2.29 -22.16
N ALA A 63 -6.02 1.09 -22.53
CA ALA A 63 -7.44 0.74 -22.50
C ALA A 63 -8.04 0.83 -21.07
N VAL A 64 -7.27 0.42 -20.06
CA VAL A 64 -7.69 0.53 -18.65
C VAL A 64 -7.78 1.99 -18.21
N ILE A 65 -6.79 2.82 -18.59
CA ILE A 65 -6.79 4.26 -18.30
C ILE A 65 -7.99 4.93 -18.98
N ASP A 66 -8.27 4.60 -20.23
CA ASP A 66 -9.37 5.17 -21.00
C ASP A 66 -10.75 4.80 -20.44
N ASP A 67 -10.92 3.55 -19.99
CA ASP A 67 -12.13 3.11 -19.29
C ASP A 67 -12.31 3.88 -17.97
N MET A 68 -11.22 4.08 -17.21
CA MET A 68 -11.25 4.89 -16.00
C MET A 68 -11.61 6.36 -16.26
N ILE A 69 -11.01 7.00 -17.27
CA ILE A 69 -11.35 8.38 -17.68
C ILE A 69 -12.85 8.45 -18.01
N THR A 70 -13.36 7.47 -18.75
CA THR A 70 -14.78 7.40 -19.12
C THR A 70 -15.67 7.25 -17.89
N LYS A 71 -15.31 6.39 -16.94
CA LYS A 71 -16.07 6.22 -15.68
C LYS A 71 -16.06 7.48 -14.83
N LEU A 72 -14.91 8.13 -14.68
CA LEU A 72 -14.76 9.33 -13.85
C LEU A 72 -15.41 10.56 -14.49
N SER A 73 -15.34 10.71 -15.82
CA SER A 73 -16.01 11.79 -16.55
C SER A 73 -17.54 11.73 -16.45
N ASN A 74 -18.10 10.53 -16.25
CA ASN A 74 -19.55 10.31 -16.12
C ASN A 74 -20.01 10.18 -14.66
N ALA A 75 -19.07 10.11 -13.71
CA ALA A 75 -19.38 10.01 -12.30
C ALA A 75 -20.02 11.31 -11.80
N LYS A 76 -20.91 11.20 -10.81
CA LYS A 76 -21.50 12.39 -10.20
C LYS A 76 -20.46 13.07 -9.30
N PRO A 77 -20.46 14.41 -9.18
CA PRO A 77 -19.42 15.14 -8.43
C PRO A 77 -19.20 14.65 -7.00
N TYR A 78 -20.27 14.22 -6.31
CA TYR A 78 -20.19 13.73 -4.92
C TYR A 78 -19.57 12.33 -4.79
N GLU A 79 -19.49 11.54 -5.88
CA GLU A 79 -18.90 10.19 -5.89
C GLU A 79 -17.40 10.24 -6.22
N LEU A 80 -16.93 11.36 -6.77
CA LEU A 80 -15.56 11.56 -7.24
C LEU A 80 -14.53 11.35 -6.12
N PRO A 81 -14.66 11.91 -4.90
CA PRO A 81 -13.66 11.73 -3.85
C PRO A 81 -13.45 10.27 -3.45
N ASN A 82 -14.54 9.51 -3.36
CA ASN A 82 -14.49 8.09 -2.99
C ASN A 82 -13.98 7.21 -4.14
N ALA A 83 -14.26 7.57 -5.40
CA ALA A 83 -13.70 6.88 -6.55
C ALA A 83 -12.20 7.14 -6.69
N VAL A 84 -11.79 8.40 -6.49
CA VAL A 84 -10.39 8.84 -6.55
C VAL A 84 -9.57 8.20 -5.43
N SER A 85 -10.07 8.14 -4.20
CA SER A 85 -9.33 7.53 -3.08
C SER A 85 -9.02 6.05 -3.33
N ARG A 86 -9.98 5.27 -3.86
CA ARG A 86 -9.78 3.85 -4.19
C ARG A 86 -8.80 3.63 -5.34
N ALA A 87 -8.79 4.55 -6.30
CA ALA A 87 -7.97 4.44 -7.50
C ALA A 87 -6.76 5.38 -7.50
N ILE A 88 -6.37 5.92 -6.33
CA ILE A 88 -5.44 7.05 -6.20
C ILE A 88 -4.13 6.82 -6.93
N ARG A 89 -3.60 5.58 -6.88
CA ARG A 89 -2.34 5.20 -7.52
C ARG A 89 -2.35 5.37 -9.05
N VAL A 90 -3.50 5.17 -9.69
CA VAL A 90 -3.63 5.28 -11.15
C VAL A 90 -3.91 6.73 -11.53
N VAL A 91 -4.86 7.38 -10.85
CA VAL A 91 -5.27 8.76 -11.16
C VAL A 91 -4.23 9.81 -10.76
N SER A 92 -3.35 9.52 -9.80
CA SER A 92 -2.24 10.40 -9.44
C SER A 92 -1.03 10.27 -10.39
N SER A 93 -1.05 9.30 -11.30
CA SER A 93 0.05 9.13 -12.24
C SER A 93 0.04 10.25 -13.30
N PRO A 94 1.19 10.82 -13.66
CA PRO A 94 1.27 11.82 -14.74
C PRO A 94 0.70 11.30 -16.07
N ARG A 95 0.83 9.99 -16.31
CA ARG A 95 0.32 9.30 -17.51
C ARG A 95 -1.19 9.40 -17.65
N PHE A 96 -1.91 9.37 -16.54
CA PHE A 96 -3.37 9.52 -16.55
C PHE A 96 -3.79 10.88 -17.12
N PHE A 97 -3.13 11.96 -16.69
CA PHE A 97 -3.40 13.32 -17.17
C PHE A 97 -2.92 13.54 -18.61
N LEU A 98 -1.77 12.99 -18.98
CA LEU A 98 -1.32 13.02 -20.38
C LEU A 98 -2.33 12.33 -21.30
N ARG A 99 -2.91 11.20 -20.88
CA ARG A 99 -3.93 10.51 -21.65
C ARG A 99 -5.23 11.30 -21.77
N ILE A 100 -5.64 12.04 -20.72
CA ILE A 100 -6.76 12.98 -20.80
C ILE A 100 -6.48 14.07 -21.84
N ALA A 101 -5.26 14.63 -21.85
CA ALA A 101 -4.86 15.65 -22.80
C ALA A 101 -4.88 15.12 -24.24
N GLU A 102 -4.30 13.95 -24.49
CA GLU A 102 -4.36 13.27 -25.80
C GLU A 102 -5.81 13.08 -26.28
N ARG A 103 -6.70 12.60 -25.40
CA ARG A 103 -8.13 12.43 -25.74
C ARG A 103 -8.82 13.76 -26.00
N ALA A 104 -8.46 14.82 -25.29
CA ALA A 104 -9.01 16.16 -25.52
C ALA A 104 -8.51 16.75 -26.86
N ASP A 105 -7.28 16.44 -27.27
CA ASP A 105 -6.74 16.83 -28.57
C ASP A 105 -7.43 16.06 -29.72
N GLU A 106 -7.62 14.75 -29.56
CA GLU A 106 -8.30 13.85 -30.51
C GLU A 106 -9.80 14.12 -30.62
N ALA A 107 -10.45 14.60 -29.55
CA ALA A 107 -11.88 14.89 -29.55
C ALA A 107 -12.22 15.94 -30.62
N THR A 108 -13.31 15.72 -31.34
CA THR A 108 -13.81 16.67 -32.35
C THR A 108 -14.96 17.53 -31.80
N ASP A 109 -15.65 17.06 -30.76
CA ASP A 109 -16.72 17.78 -30.08
C ASP A 109 -16.15 18.72 -29.02
N ALA A 110 -16.53 20.00 -29.10
CA ALA A 110 -16.15 21.02 -28.14
C ALA A 110 -16.67 20.73 -26.73
N MET A 111 -17.85 20.12 -26.61
CA MET A 111 -18.43 19.75 -25.31
C MET A 111 -17.62 18.63 -24.63
N GLU A 112 -17.12 17.67 -25.40
CA GLU A 112 -16.28 16.60 -24.87
C GLU A 112 -14.93 17.14 -24.38
N LYS A 113 -14.33 18.09 -25.11
CA LYS A 113 -13.09 18.77 -24.67
C LYS A 113 -13.27 19.50 -23.36
N GLU A 114 -14.33 20.29 -23.24
CA GLU A 114 -14.65 21.03 -22.01
C GLU A 114 -14.88 20.07 -20.84
N LYS A 115 -15.58 18.97 -21.07
CA LYS A 115 -15.82 17.93 -20.05
C LYS A 115 -14.53 17.27 -19.57
N LEU A 116 -13.60 16.97 -20.48
CA LEU A 116 -12.28 16.39 -20.13
C LEU A 116 -11.40 17.39 -19.36
N GLY A 117 -11.42 18.66 -19.75
CA GLY A 117 -10.74 19.74 -19.02
C GLY A 117 -11.28 19.91 -17.60
N ALA A 118 -12.61 20.04 -17.47
CA ALA A 118 -13.27 20.15 -16.18
C ALA A 118 -13.04 18.91 -15.30
N LEU A 119 -12.99 17.70 -15.89
CA LEU A 119 -12.63 16.49 -15.16
C LEU A 119 -11.21 16.60 -14.57
N ALA A 120 -10.22 17.01 -15.37
CA ALA A 120 -8.85 17.11 -14.91
C ALA A 120 -8.71 18.09 -13.73
N GLU A 121 -9.34 19.27 -13.82
CA GLU A 121 -9.34 20.26 -12.74
C GLU A 121 -10.00 19.70 -11.46
N ASN A 122 -11.17 19.09 -11.60
CA ASN A 122 -11.88 18.49 -10.46
C ASN A 122 -11.09 17.34 -9.82
N LEU A 123 -10.40 16.54 -10.62
CA LEU A 123 -9.54 15.46 -10.11
C LEU A 123 -8.37 16.00 -9.31
N VAL A 124 -7.69 17.06 -9.77
CA VAL A 124 -6.58 17.68 -9.03
C VAL A 124 -7.05 18.18 -7.67
N ASN A 125 -8.15 18.94 -7.63
CA ASN A 125 -8.71 19.46 -6.38
C ASN A 125 -9.11 18.33 -5.43
N THR A 126 -9.69 17.25 -5.96
CA THR A 126 -10.10 16.10 -5.17
C THR A 126 -8.90 15.33 -4.63
N ILE A 127 -7.85 15.14 -5.43
CA ILE A 127 -6.61 14.49 -4.98
C ILE A 127 -5.98 15.30 -3.85
N GLN A 128 -5.89 16.63 -3.98
CA GLN A 128 -5.36 17.49 -2.93
C GLN A 128 -6.17 17.37 -1.63
N ALA A 129 -7.50 17.39 -1.72
CA ALA A 129 -8.36 17.21 -0.56
C ALA A 129 -8.15 15.84 0.10
N VAL A 130 -8.09 14.76 -0.68
CA VAL A 130 -7.84 13.41 -0.16
C VAL A 130 -6.48 13.32 0.51
N VAL A 131 -5.43 13.87 -0.10
CA VAL A 131 -4.07 13.88 0.48
C VAL A 131 -4.06 14.66 1.79
N SER A 132 -4.63 15.87 1.83
CA SER A 132 -4.73 16.67 3.06
C SER A 132 -5.44 15.90 4.18
N MET A 133 -6.60 15.30 3.89
CA MET A 133 -7.33 14.49 4.90
C MET A 133 -6.52 13.28 5.37
N THR A 134 -5.72 12.67 4.50
CA THR A 134 -4.85 11.55 4.90
C THR A 134 -3.66 12.00 5.72
N GLU A 135 -3.09 13.18 5.45
CA GLU A 135 -2.02 13.77 6.24
C GLU A 135 -2.53 14.12 7.65
N ASP A 136 -3.68 14.77 7.74
CA ASP A 136 -4.33 15.09 9.01
C ASP A 136 -4.60 13.81 9.84
N SER A 137 -5.14 12.76 9.19
CA SER A 137 -5.41 11.48 9.87
C SER A 137 -4.12 10.76 10.30
N LEU A 138 -3.04 10.86 9.53
CA LEU A 138 -1.74 10.31 9.92
C LEU A 138 -1.17 11.05 11.14
N ASP A 139 -1.29 12.38 11.18
CA ASP A 139 -0.84 13.19 12.30
C ASP A 139 -1.64 12.92 13.58
N GLU A 140 -2.96 12.71 13.47
CA GLU A 140 -3.80 12.30 14.59
C GLU A 140 -3.39 10.93 15.13
N ARG A 141 -3.26 9.92 14.26
CA ARG A 141 -2.81 8.58 14.65
C ARG A 141 -1.39 8.56 15.21
N ALA A 142 -0.50 9.42 14.70
CA ALA A 142 0.84 9.55 15.24
C ALA A 142 0.82 10.01 16.70
N LYS A 143 -0.06 10.96 17.05
CA LYS A 143 -0.25 11.42 18.45
C LYS A 143 -0.83 10.31 19.33
N GLU A 144 -1.73 9.48 18.81
CA GLU A 144 -2.26 8.33 19.55
C GLU A 144 -1.16 7.32 19.86
N VAL A 145 -0.34 6.96 18.87
CA VAL A 145 0.82 6.07 19.07
C VAL A 145 1.82 6.68 20.04
N GLU A 146 2.09 7.99 19.94
CA GLU A 146 2.98 8.70 20.88
C GLU A 146 2.49 8.56 22.33
N LYS A 147 1.19 8.71 22.59
CA LYS A 147 0.61 8.55 23.94
C LYS A 147 0.86 7.14 24.48
N VAL A 148 0.60 6.11 23.67
CA VAL A 148 0.81 4.71 24.06
C VAL A 148 2.29 4.45 24.36
N VAL A 149 3.18 4.92 23.49
CA VAL A 149 4.64 4.75 23.66
C VAL A 149 5.13 5.49 24.90
N LYS A 150 4.60 6.68 25.17
CA LYS A 150 4.93 7.47 26.37
C LYS A 150 4.46 6.78 27.65
N ALA A 151 3.28 6.15 27.65
CA ALA A 151 2.78 5.38 28.78
C ALA A 151 3.67 4.16 29.09
N ALA A 152 4.28 3.56 28.07
CA ALA A 152 5.25 2.48 28.22
C ALA A 152 6.65 2.95 28.66
N SER A 153 6.98 4.24 28.50
CA SER A 153 8.28 4.80 28.89
C SER A 153 8.33 5.23 30.36
N GLU A 154 9.55 5.26 30.92
CA GLU A 154 9.81 5.89 32.20
C GLU A 154 9.81 7.43 32.09
N GLU A 155 9.90 8.15 33.22
CA GLU A 155 9.81 9.62 33.25
C GLU A 155 10.89 10.33 32.41
N ASN A 156 12.04 9.68 32.21
CA ASN A 156 13.14 10.17 31.38
C ASN A 156 12.99 9.80 29.89
N GLY A 157 11.91 9.12 29.49
CA GLY A 157 11.68 8.63 28.14
C GLY A 157 12.45 7.37 27.77
N GLU A 158 13.14 6.73 28.72
CA GLU A 158 13.81 5.45 28.49
C GLU A 158 12.86 4.26 28.67
N PHE A 159 13.18 3.15 28.02
CA PHE A 159 12.46 1.88 28.16
C PHE A 159 13.30 0.90 28.96
N LEU A 160 12.83 0.52 30.14
CA LEU A 160 13.41 -0.57 30.90
C LEU A 160 12.85 -1.90 30.38
N VAL A 161 13.72 -2.83 29.99
CA VAL A 161 13.31 -4.16 29.52
C VAL A 161 13.82 -5.21 30.52
N PRO A 162 12.96 -6.06 31.09
CA PRO A 162 11.51 -6.12 30.88
C PRO A 162 10.77 -4.91 31.48
N LEU A 163 9.70 -4.47 30.81
CA LEU A 163 8.85 -3.37 31.31
C LEU A 163 8.30 -3.71 32.69
N SER A 164 8.22 -2.70 33.55
CA SER A 164 7.57 -2.84 34.86
C SER A 164 6.07 -3.07 34.68
N LYS A 165 5.45 -3.77 35.65
CA LYS A 165 4.02 -4.11 35.57
C LYS A 165 3.13 -2.86 35.45
N GLU A 166 3.51 -1.80 36.15
CA GLU A 166 2.81 -0.51 36.12
C GLU A 166 2.82 0.11 34.71
N ARG A 167 3.97 0.09 34.02
CA ARG A 167 4.08 0.60 32.64
C ARG A 167 3.32 -0.26 31.64
N VAL A 168 3.31 -1.58 31.84
CA VAL A 168 2.52 -2.50 31.00
C VAL A 168 1.02 -2.25 31.17
N GLU A 169 0.54 -2.05 32.39
CA GLU A 169 -0.86 -1.71 32.67
C GLU A 169 -1.23 -0.34 32.10
N ALA A 170 -0.38 0.68 32.30
CA ALA A 170 -0.59 2.01 31.75
C ALA A 170 -0.67 2.00 30.21
N MET A 171 0.25 1.29 29.54
CA MET A 171 0.23 1.14 28.09
C MET A 171 -1.05 0.42 27.62
N ARG A 172 -1.50 -0.63 28.31
CA ARG A 172 -2.74 -1.34 27.96
C ARG A 172 -3.98 -0.47 28.09
N ASN A 173 -4.06 0.32 29.17
CA ASN A 173 -5.18 1.25 29.37
C ASN A 173 -5.25 2.31 28.26
N GLU A 174 -4.10 2.84 27.82
CA GLU A 174 -4.06 3.78 26.70
C GLU A 174 -4.45 3.13 25.37
N VAL A 175 -4.07 1.87 25.12
CA VAL A 175 -4.50 1.13 23.92
C VAL A 175 -6.01 0.86 23.94
N GLU A 176 -6.55 0.40 25.07
CA GLU A 176 -7.99 0.16 25.21
C GLU A 176 -8.82 1.44 25.02
N GLY A 177 -8.32 2.58 25.51
CA GLY A 177 -8.96 3.89 25.31
C GLY A 177 -8.95 4.41 23.88
N LEU A 178 -8.20 3.79 22.95
CA LEU A 178 -8.20 4.10 21.52
C LEU A 178 -9.16 3.21 20.72
N GLU A 179 -9.69 2.14 21.32
CA GLU A 179 -10.62 1.20 20.67
C GLU A 179 -12.11 1.57 20.87
N GLU A 180 -12.41 2.57 21.71
CA GLU A 180 -13.75 3.17 21.92
C GLU A 180 -14.08 4.29 20.92
#